data_AF-U5WE28-F1
#
_entry.id   AF-U5WE28-F1
#
_cell.length_a   1.000
_cell.length_b   1.000
_cell.length_c   1.000
_cell.angle_alpha   90.00
_cell.angle_beta   90.00
_cell.angle_gamma   90.00
#
_symmetry.space_group_name_H-M   'P 1'
#
loop_
_entity.id
_entity.type
_entity.pdbx_description
1 polymer ?
#
loop_
_entity_poly.entity_id
_entity_poly.type
_entity_poly.pdbx_seq_one_letter_code
_entity_poly.pdbx_strand_id
1 'polypeptide(L)'
;MGTLVTLHLPPDSPVADLPWIITIGALDDNEEWEPLVCGPYERPHALALAQAVVADEDLMAVVEPLLPLAGADAIRDEIELARAGHNPDLDAEDFDADDEPRRTTPGRPPAEAEVRAGFARIAAKLTSAGQ
;
A
#
# COMPACT_ATOMS: atom_id res chain seq x y z
N MET A 1 -5.60 -12.14 -14.04
CA MET A 1 -4.56 -11.11 -13.95
C MET A 1 -5.03 -10.13 -12.89
N GLY A 2 -4.30 -10.03 -11.76
CA GLY A 2 -4.68 -9.23 -10.61
C GLY A 2 -4.47 -7.72 -10.76
N THR A 3 -4.84 -6.97 -9.72
CA THR A 3 -4.80 -5.51 -9.68
C THR A 3 -3.88 -5.01 -8.56
N LEU A 4 -3.00 -4.06 -8.88
CA LEU A 4 -2.16 -3.34 -7.92
C LEU A 4 -2.67 -1.91 -7.76
N VAL A 5 -3.05 -1.54 -6.54
CA VAL A 5 -3.43 -0.18 -6.16
C VAL A 5 -2.33 0.39 -5.26
N THR A 6 -1.90 1.62 -5.54
CA THR A 6 -0.90 2.31 -4.70
C THR A 6 -1.26 3.78 -4.56
N LEU A 7 -1.02 4.33 -3.38
CA LEU A 7 -1.20 5.76 -3.13
C LEU A 7 -0.26 6.59 -4.02
N HIS A 8 -0.81 7.54 -4.78
CA HIS A 8 -0.02 8.52 -5.52
C HIS A 8 0.46 9.62 -4.56
N LEU A 9 1.72 9.56 -4.19
CA LEU A 9 2.35 10.57 -3.34
C LEU A 9 3.02 11.65 -4.20
N PRO A 10 2.88 12.94 -3.83
CA PRO A 10 3.70 14.00 -4.41
C PRO A 10 5.19 13.68 -4.26
N PRO A 11 6.05 14.16 -5.19
CA PRO A 11 7.50 14.12 -5.00
C PRO A 11 7.89 14.69 -3.63
N ASP A 12 8.86 14.05 -2.96
CA ASP A 12 9.36 14.44 -1.63
C ASP A 12 8.33 14.45 -0.50
N SER A 13 7.19 13.76 -0.66
CA SER A 13 6.23 13.59 0.43
C SER A 13 6.91 12.93 1.64
N PRO A 14 6.83 13.51 2.85
CA PRO A 14 7.42 12.92 4.06
C PRO A 14 6.81 11.56 4.40
N VAL A 15 5.59 11.29 3.90
CA VAL A 15 4.89 10.03 4.05
C VAL A 15 5.58 8.91 3.24
N ALA A 16 6.33 9.26 2.19
CA ALA A 16 7.05 8.27 1.39
C ALA A 16 8.17 7.56 2.18
N ASP A 17 8.73 8.22 3.20
CA ASP A 17 9.80 7.69 4.06
C ASP A 17 9.29 6.83 5.22
N LEU A 18 7.97 6.78 5.43
CA LEU A 18 7.36 5.89 6.41
C LEU A 18 7.51 4.42 5.98
N PRO A 19 7.39 3.45 6.91
CA PRO A 19 7.31 2.04 6.54
C PRO A 19 6.04 1.75 5.75
N TRP A 20 6.10 0.84 4.78
CA TRP A 20 4.96 0.50 3.91
C TRP A 20 4.39 -0.89 4.21
N ILE A 21 3.09 -1.05 4.01
CA ILE A 21 2.39 -2.33 4.11
C ILE A 21 1.80 -2.73 2.76
N ILE A 22 1.44 -4.02 2.65
CA ILE A 22 0.67 -4.56 1.55
C ILE A 22 -0.58 -5.23 2.14
N THR A 23 -1.75 -4.81 1.69
CA THR A 23 -3.03 -5.51 1.95
C THR A 23 -3.40 -6.30 0.70
N ILE A 24 -3.54 -7.61 0.81
CA ILE A 24 -3.86 -8.53 -0.29
C ILE A 24 -5.23 -9.13 -0.03
N GLY A 25 -6.12 -9.03 -1.00
CA GLY A 25 -7.49 -9.57 -0.95
C GLY A 25 -7.89 -10.20 -2.27
N ALA A 26 -9.10 -10.79 -2.31
CA ALA A 26 -9.71 -11.23 -3.55
C ALA A 26 -9.84 -10.07 -4.53
N LEU A 27 -9.73 -10.36 -5.83
CA LEU A 27 -10.15 -9.41 -6.86
C LEU A 27 -11.67 -9.40 -7.05
N ASP A 28 -12.31 -10.56 -6.84
CA ASP A 28 -13.76 -10.72 -6.92
C ASP A 28 -14.41 -10.59 -5.54
N ASP A 29 -15.33 -9.65 -5.39
CA ASP A 29 -16.06 -9.40 -4.14
C ASP A 29 -16.93 -10.59 -3.69
N ASN A 30 -17.19 -11.57 -4.57
CA ASN A 30 -17.91 -12.80 -4.23
C ASN A 30 -17.02 -13.86 -3.55
N GLU A 31 -15.70 -13.68 -3.58
CA GLU A 31 -14.75 -14.58 -2.94
C GLU A 31 -14.44 -14.11 -1.52
N GLU A 32 -15.22 -14.58 -0.55
CA GLU A 32 -15.12 -14.13 0.84
C GLU A 32 -13.98 -14.85 1.60
N TRP A 33 -12.83 -14.19 1.69
CA TRP A 33 -11.76 -14.55 2.62
C TRP A 33 -11.16 -13.31 3.30
N GLU A 34 -10.53 -13.52 4.46
CA GLU A 34 -9.95 -12.42 5.25
C GLU A 34 -8.69 -11.85 4.59
N PRO A 35 -8.65 -10.56 4.19
CA PRO A 35 -7.47 -9.98 3.54
C PRO A 35 -6.20 -10.11 4.38
N LEU A 36 -5.10 -10.49 3.72
CA LEU A 36 -3.78 -10.60 4.35
C LEU A 36 -3.09 -9.23 4.36
N VAL A 37 -2.70 -8.76 5.54
CA VAL A 37 -1.84 -7.57 5.67
C VAL A 37 -0.42 -8.01 6.03
N CYS A 38 0.59 -7.55 5.27
CA CYS A 38 2.00 -7.87 5.54
C CYS A 38 2.94 -6.66 5.42
N GLY A 39 4.09 -6.75 6.07
CA GLY A 39 5.07 -5.67 6.22
C GLY A 39 5.59 -5.57 7.68
N PRO A 40 6.30 -4.48 8.03
CA PRO A 40 6.62 -3.34 7.19
C PRO A 40 7.75 -3.62 6.18
N TYR A 41 7.67 -2.98 5.01
CA TYR A 41 8.68 -2.99 3.96
C TYR A 41 9.15 -1.57 3.62
N GLU A 42 10.28 -1.47 2.93
CA GLU A 42 10.62 -0.23 2.23
C GLU A 42 9.72 -0.10 0.99
N ARG A 43 9.31 1.12 0.64
CA ARG A 43 8.42 1.39 -0.51
C ARG A 43 8.77 0.61 -1.78
N PRO A 44 10.01 0.62 -2.31
CA PRO A 44 10.34 -0.11 -3.53
C PRO A 44 10.18 -1.63 -3.37
N HIS A 45 10.44 -2.18 -2.18
CA HIS A 45 10.22 -3.60 -1.91
C HIS A 45 8.73 -3.94 -1.84
N ALA A 46 7.91 -3.11 -1.19
CA ALA A 46 6.47 -3.33 -1.11
C ALA A 46 5.82 -3.40 -2.50
N LEU A 47 6.14 -2.43 -3.37
CA LEU A 47 5.63 -2.36 -4.74
C LEU A 47 6.05 -3.58 -5.57
N ALA A 48 7.32 -3.97 -5.52
CA ALA A 48 7.83 -5.10 -6.30
C ALA A 48 7.27 -6.45 -5.82
N LEU A 49 7.08 -6.63 -4.50
CA LEU A 49 6.46 -7.82 -3.94
C LEU A 49 4.97 -7.92 -4.31
N ALA A 50 4.22 -6.83 -4.15
CA ALA A 50 2.80 -6.80 -4.48
C ALA A 50 2.57 -7.07 -5.97
N GLN A 51 3.36 -6.44 -6.85
CA GLN A 51 3.32 -6.68 -8.29
C GLN A 51 3.60 -8.14 -8.64
N ALA A 52 4.56 -8.79 -7.97
CA ALA A 52 4.87 -10.19 -8.21
C ALA A 52 3.69 -11.10 -7.86
N VAL A 53 3.03 -10.86 -6.72
CA VAL A 53 1.91 -11.68 -6.25
C VAL A 53 0.70 -11.55 -7.18
N VAL A 54 0.30 -10.33 -7.54
CA VAL A 54 -0.89 -10.11 -8.38
C VAL A 54 -0.67 -10.44 -9.86
N ALA A 55 0.58 -10.61 -10.29
CA ALA A 55 0.89 -11.03 -11.66
C ALA A 55 0.46 -12.48 -11.93
N ASP A 56 0.55 -13.34 -10.92
CA ASP A 56 0.33 -14.78 -11.05
C ASP A 56 -1.10 -15.23 -10.68
N GLU A 57 -1.86 -14.38 -10.00
CA GLU A 57 -3.15 -14.74 -9.39
C GLU A 57 -4.22 -13.65 -9.59
N ASP A 58 -5.51 -14.01 -9.48
CA ASP A 58 -6.65 -13.08 -9.52
C ASP A 58 -6.86 -12.40 -8.16
N LEU A 59 -5.82 -11.65 -7.73
CA LEU A 59 -5.77 -10.97 -6.45
C LEU A 59 -5.75 -9.45 -6.62
N MET A 60 -6.22 -8.75 -5.60
CA MET A 60 -6.00 -7.31 -5.45
C MET A 60 -4.95 -7.07 -4.36
N ALA A 61 -3.99 -6.18 -4.63
CA ALA A 61 -3.03 -5.71 -3.64
C ALA A 61 -3.08 -4.19 -3.51
N VAL A 62 -3.22 -3.69 -2.29
CA VAL A 62 -3.13 -2.27 -1.94
C VAL A 62 -1.80 -2.03 -1.23
N VAL A 63 -0.99 -1.12 -1.76
CA VAL A 63 0.34 -0.76 -1.23
C VAL A 63 0.31 0.69 -0.74
N GLU A 64 0.50 0.86 0.57
CA GLU A 64 0.36 2.15 1.22
C GLU A 64 1.32 2.32 2.42
N PRO A 65 1.67 3.57 2.78
CA PRO A 65 2.46 3.86 3.97
C PRO A 65 1.66 3.61 5.26
N LEU A 66 2.30 3.00 6.25
CA LEU A 66 1.73 2.79 7.57
C LEU A 66 1.76 4.11 8.36
N LEU A 67 0.59 4.74 8.53
CA LEU A 67 0.42 6.01 9.23
C LEU A 67 0.36 5.80 10.75
N PRO A 68 1.30 6.35 11.55
CA PRO A 68 1.26 6.23 13.00
C PRO A 68 0.33 7.30 13.60
N LEU A 69 -0.98 7.14 13.42
CA LEU A 69 -1.97 8.07 13.95
C LEU A 69 -1.83 8.18 15.48
N ALA A 70 -1.81 9.42 15.99
CA ALA A 70 -1.34 9.72 17.34
C ALA A 70 -2.27 9.23 18.48
N GLY A 71 -3.48 8.76 18.16
CA GLY A 71 -4.44 8.26 19.13
C GLY A 71 -5.81 8.00 18.52
N ALA A 72 -6.75 7.58 19.37
CA ALA A 72 -8.09 7.17 18.94
C ALA A 72 -8.89 8.28 18.24
N ASP A 73 -8.73 9.54 18.64
CA ASP A 73 -9.43 10.66 18.01
C ASP A 73 -8.93 10.87 16.57
N ALA A 74 -7.61 10.90 16.36
CA ALA A 74 -7.02 10.97 15.02
C ALA A 74 -7.45 9.79 14.12
N ILE A 75 -7.63 8.59 14.69
CA ILE A 75 -8.17 7.43 13.96
C ILE A 75 -9.62 7.66 13.55
N ARG A 76 -10.45 8.22 14.44
CA ARG A 76 -11.87 8.51 14.13
C ARG A 76 -11.99 9.59 13.05
N ASP A 77 -11.16 10.63 13.12
CA ASP A 77 -11.13 11.69 12.11
C ASP A 77 -10.80 11.13 10.72
N GLU A 78 -9.83 10.21 10.63
CA GLU A 78 -9.48 9.54 9.37
C GLU A 78 -10.63 8.65 8.85
N ILE A 79 -11.33 7.95 9.75
CA ILE A 79 -12.53 7.16 9.37
C ILE A 79 -13.63 8.07 8.81
N GLU A 80 -13.85 9.24 9.41
CA GLU A 80 -14.83 10.20 8.91
C GLU A 80 -14.43 10.74 7.54
N LEU A 81 -13.14 11.05 7.33
CA LEU A 81 -12.61 11.48 6.04
C LEU A 81 -12.80 10.40 4.96
N ALA A 82 -12.44 9.15 5.26
CA ALA A 82 -12.62 8.03 4.33
C ALA A 82 -14.08 7.82 3.95
N ARG A 83 -15.01 7.96 4.91
CA ARG A 83 -16.46 7.89 4.64
C ARG A 83 -16.98 9.05 3.80
N ALA A 84 -16.44 10.25 3.98
CA ALA A 84 -16.85 11.43 3.23
C ALA A 84 -16.34 11.40 1.78
N GLY A 85 -15.19 10.77 1.53
CA GLY A 85 -14.66 10.52 0.19
C GLY A 85 -15.37 9.38 -0.55
N HIS A 86 -16.05 8.48 0.18
CA HIS A 86 -16.88 7.43 -0.40
C HIS A 86 -18.24 8.01 -0.83
N ASN A 87 -18.32 8.49 -2.08
CA ASN A 87 -19.59 8.82 -2.71
C ASN A 87 -20.09 7.59 -3.51
N PRO A 88 -21.12 6.87 -3.06
CA PRO A 88 -21.59 5.63 -3.70
C PRO A 88 -22.16 5.84 -5.12
N ASP A 89 -22.41 7.08 -5.53
CA ASP A 89 -22.80 7.44 -6.91
C ASP A 89 -21.58 7.75 -7.81
N LEU A 90 -20.35 7.83 -7.28
CA LEU A 90 -19.10 8.06 -8.03
C LEU A 90 -18.22 6.80 -8.15
N ASP A 91 -18.66 5.65 -7.63
CA ASP A 91 -17.98 4.36 -7.79
C ASP A 91 -18.02 3.83 -9.25
N ALA A 92 -18.52 4.64 -10.19
CA ALA A 92 -18.44 4.43 -11.64
C ALA A 92 -18.17 5.72 -12.43
N GLU A 93 -17.52 6.73 -11.84
CA GLU A 93 -16.81 7.69 -12.69
C GLU A 93 -15.59 6.97 -13.27
N ASP A 94 -15.71 6.65 -14.57
CA ASP A 94 -14.60 6.33 -15.45
C ASP A 94 -13.54 7.42 -15.25
N PHE A 95 -12.58 7.15 -14.36
CA PHE A 95 -11.37 7.94 -14.25
C PHE A 95 -10.77 7.90 -15.66
N ASP A 96 -10.87 9.04 -16.37
CA ASP A 96 -10.41 9.22 -17.75
C ASP A 96 -9.23 8.28 -18.03
N ALA A 97 -9.45 7.33 -18.94
CA ALA A 97 -8.50 6.28 -19.32
C ALA A 97 -7.18 6.81 -19.95
N ASP A 98 -6.88 8.09 -19.77
CA ASP A 98 -5.67 8.81 -20.19
C ASP A 98 -4.70 9.12 -19.01
N ASP A 99 -5.08 8.91 -17.74
CA ASP A 99 -4.08 8.75 -16.66
C ASP A 99 -3.76 7.25 -16.55
N GLU A 100 -2.99 6.73 -17.52
CA GLU A 100 -2.38 5.41 -17.37
C GLU A 100 -1.80 5.34 -15.96
N PRO A 101 -2.18 4.35 -15.10
CA PRO A 101 -1.53 4.18 -13.82
C PRO A 101 -0.05 4.02 -14.14
N ARG A 102 0.74 5.07 -13.85
CA ARG A 102 2.14 5.15 -14.28
C ARG A 102 2.78 3.86 -13.85
N ARG A 103 3.05 2.99 -14.83
CA ARG A 103 3.63 1.66 -14.61
C ARG A 103 4.84 1.90 -13.73
N THR A 104 4.72 1.54 -12.45
CA THR A 104 5.86 1.53 -11.56
C THR A 104 6.84 0.59 -12.22
N THR A 105 7.99 1.14 -12.65
CA THR A 105 8.95 0.42 -13.48
C THR A 105 9.18 -0.95 -12.85
N PRO A 106 8.93 -2.06 -13.57
CA PRO A 106 8.97 -3.39 -12.96
C PRO A 106 10.35 -3.61 -12.37
N GLY A 107 10.42 -3.60 -11.04
CA GLY A 107 11.58 -4.07 -10.32
C GLY A 107 11.49 -5.58 -10.25
N ARG A 108 12.63 -6.28 -10.38
CA ARG A 108 12.70 -7.68 -9.96
C ARG A 108 12.21 -7.74 -8.49
N PRO A 109 11.41 -8.76 -8.11
CA PRO A 109 11.07 -8.96 -6.70
C PRO A 109 12.34 -9.04 -5.84
N PRO A 110 12.39 -8.35 -4.68
CA PRO A 110 13.57 -8.36 -3.84
C PRO A 110 13.86 -9.79 -3.34
N ALA A 111 15.14 -10.11 -3.19
CA ALA A 111 15.55 -11.33 -2.53
C ALA A 111 15.23 -11.28 -1.03
N GLU A 112 15.07 -12.45 -0.41
CA GLU A 112 14.79 -12.58 1.03
C GLU A 112 15.77 -11.78 1.91
N ALA A 113 17.07 -11.83 1.58
CA ALA A 113 18.09 -11.08 2.30
C ALA A 113 17.90 -9.55 2.20
N GLU A 114 17.42 -9.06 1.05
CA GLU A 114 17.14 -7.63 0.83
C GLU A 114 15.93 -7.18 1.65
N VAL A 115 14.88 -8.01 1.70
CA VAL A 115 13.69 -7.78 2.55
C VAL A 115 14.10 -7.72 4.03
N ARG A 116 14.88 -8.69 4.51
CA ARG A 116 15.36 -8.72 5.90
C ARG A 116 16.25 -7.53 6.24
N ALA A 117 17.13 -7.14 5.33
CA ALA A 117 17.99 -5.96 5.52
C ALA A 117 17.17 -4.66 5.54
N GLY A 118 16.15 -4.54 4.69
CA GLY A 118 15.22 -3.41 4.69
C GLY A 118 14.44 -3.30 5.99
N PHE A 119 13.90 -4.43 6.49
CA PHE A 119 13.22 -4.47 7.79
C PHE A 119 14.14 -4.01 8.93
N ALA A 120 15.40 -4.46 8.95
CA ALA A 120 16.37 -4.02 9.97
C ALA A 120 16.61 -2.50 9.93
N ARG A 121 16.67 -1.89 8.75
CA ARG A 121 16.78 -0.41 8.61
C ARG A 121 15.54 0.31 9.13
N ILE A 122 14.35 -0.20 8.83
CA ILE A 122 13.08 0.34 9.33
C ILE A 122 13.06 0.29 10.86
N ALA A 123 13.37 -0.87 11.45
CA ALA A 123 13.42 -1.04 12.89
C ALA A 123 14.40 -0.06 13.56
N ALA A 124 15.58 0.14 12.97
CA ALA A 124 16.55 1.12 13.45
C ALA A 124 15.99 2.56 13.41
N LYS A 125 15.34 2.96 12.31
CA LYS A 125 14.70 4.29 12.19
C LYS A 125 13.63 4.50 13.26
N LEU A 126 12.71 3.55 13.41
CA LEU A 126 11.60 3.62 14.36
C LEU A 126 12.07 3.71 15.81
N THR A 127 13.18 3.06 16.14
CA THR A 127 13.76 3.08 17.49
C THR A 127 14.62 4.32 17.75
N SER A 128 15.20 4.92 16.71
CA SER A 128 15.97 6.17 16.82
C SER A 128 15.11 7.43 16.88
N ALA A 129 13.91 7.43 16.28
CA ALA A 129 13.04 8.60 16.21
C ALA A 129 12.37 8.98 17.55
N GLY A 130 12.52 8.13 18.58
CA GLY A 130 12.02 8.35 19.94
C GLY A 130 13.09 8.82 20.95
N GLN A 131 14.32 9.16 20.51
CA GLN A 131 15.38 9.75 21.34
C GLN A 131 15.56 11.25 21.09
#